data_AF-A0A531LMD5-F1
#
_entry.id   AF-A0A531LMD5-F1
#
_cell.length_a   1.000
_cell.length_b   1.000
_cell.length_c   1.000
_cell.angle_alpha   90.00
_cell.angle_beta   90.00
_cell.angle_gamma   90.00
#
_symmetry.space_group_name_H-M   'P 1'
#
loop_
_entity.id
_entity.type
_entity.pdbx_description
1 polymer ?
#
loop_
_entity_poly.entity_id
_entity_poly.type
_entity_poly.pdbx_seq_one_letter_code
_entity_poly.pdbx_strand_id
1 'polypeptide(L)'
;WNDSRLALGHRRLSIIDLSAQAREPMLTACGKGVLVYNGEVYNYRSLRDALEAEGRRFRTVSDTEVVLEALHHWGPDKAIPMFDGMFAIAYFDAR
;
A
#
# COMPACT_ATOMS: atom_id res chain seq x y z
N TRP A 1 -7.48 -10.19 -6.44
CA TRP A 1 -6.43 -10.18 -7.48
C TRP A 1 -5.79 -11.55 -7.51
N ASN A 2 -5.50 -12.10 -8.68
CA ASN A 2 -4.75 -13.35 -8.80
C ASN A 2 -3.84 -13.32 -10.03
N ASP A 3 -2.85 -14.21 -10.02
CA ASP A 3 -2.10 -14.63 -11.18
C ASP A 3 -2.07 -16.18 -11.25
N SER A 4 -1.19 -16.74 -12.08
CA SER A 4 -1.07 -18.21 -12.25
C SER A 4 -0.59 -18.98 -11.01
N ARG A 5 -0.03 -18.32 -9.99
CA ARG A 5 0.66 -18.94 -8.85
C ARG A 5 0.15 -18.43 -7.49
N LEU A 6 -0.43 -17.25 -7.43
CA LEU A 6 -0.85 -16.58 -6.19
C LEU A 6 -2.21 -15.90 -6.35
N ALA A 7 -3.01 -15.90 -5.29
CA ALA A 7 -4.21 -15.09 -5.19
C ALA A 7 -4.22 -14.30 -3.87
N LEU A 8 -4.65 -13.04 -3.95
CA LEU A 8 -4.91 -12.17 -2.82
C LEU A 8 -6.36 -11.68 -2.88
N GLY A 9 -7.06 -11.68 -1.75
CA GLY A 9 -8.42 -11.20 -1.61
C GLY A 9 -8.58 -10.35 -0.35
N HIS A 10 -9.40 -9.31 -0.43
CA HIS A 10 -9.71 -8.45 0.71
C HIS A 10 -11.21 -8.09 0.72
N ARG A 11 -11.79 -8.01 1.92
CA ARG A 11 -13.15 -7.48 2.13
C ARG A 11 -13.03 -6.20 2.94
N ARG A 12 -13.06 -5.07 2.22
CA ARG A 12 -12.78 -3.74 2.76
C ARG A 12 -13.93 -3.18 3.60
N LEU A 13 -13.60 -2.68 4.79
CA LEU A 13 -14.36 -1.63 5.48
C LEU A 13 -13.76 -0.28 5.06
N SER A 14 -14.55 0.58 4.40
CA SER A 14 -14.03 1.84 3.83
C SER A 14 -14.11 2.96 4.85
N ILE A 15 -12.96 3.41 5.38
CA ILE A 15 -12.87 4.48 6.38
C ILE A 15 -12.14 5.70 5.80
N ILE A 16 -10.92 5.51 5.31
CA ILE A 16 -10.12 6.54 4.62
C ILE A 16 -10.18 6.29 3.12
N ASP A 17 -10.47 7.34 2.34
CA ASP A 17 -10.72 7.28 0.89
C ASP A 17 -11.84 6.28 0.53
N LEU A 18 -13.06 6.79 0.43
CA LEU A 18 -14.25 5.99 0.11
C LEU A 18 -14.39 5.71 -1.39
N SER A 19 -13.45 6.21 -2.21
CA SER A 19 -13.55 6.07 -3.66
C SER A 19 -13.22 4.64 -4.12
N ALA A 20 -13.70 4.30 -5.32
CA ALA A 20 -13.36 3.02 -5.94
C ALA A 20 -11.86 2.90 -6.29
N GLN A 21 -11.10 4.00 -6.28
CA GLN A 21 -9.67 4.00 -6.55
C GLN A 21 -8.86 3.41 -5.39
N ALA A 22 -9.39 3.48 -4.16
CA ALA A 22 -8.80 2.88 -2.97
C ALA A 22 -9.25 1.42 -2.76
N ARG A 23 -9.72 0.73 -3.81
CA ARG A 23 -10.10 -0.68 -3.73
C ARG A 23 -8.87 -1.57 -3.57
N GLU A 24 -9.10 -2.67 -2.86
CA GLU A 24 -8.10 -3.69 -2.62
C GLU A 24 -8.54 -5.05 -3.19
N PRO A 25 -7.60 -5.91 -3.62
CA PRO A 25 -6.14 -5.73 -3.56
C PRO A 25 -5.63 -4.59 -4.44
N MET A 26 -4.72 -3.77 -3.92
CA MET A 26 -4.23 -2.57 -4.59
C MET A 26 -2.93 -2.87 -5.32
N LEU A 27 -2.82 -2.41 -6.57
CA LEU A 27 -1.60 -2.56 -7.38
C LEU A 27 -0.85 -1.25 -7.49
N THR A 28 0.48 -1.33 -7.48
CA THR A 28 1.37 -0.23 -7.89
C THR A 28 1.01 0.26 -9.29
N ALA A 29 1.32 1.51 -9.64
CA ALA A 29 1.03 2.05 -10.97
C ALA A 29 1.69 1.24 -12.11
N CYS A 30 2.86 0.63 -11.86
CA CYS A 30 3.55 -0.24 -12.82
C CYS A 30 3.07 -1.70 -12.81
N GLY A 31 2.13 -2.06 -11.94
CA GLY A 31 1.58 -3.41 -11.83
C GLY A 31 2.55 -4.46 -11.28
N LYS A 32 3.72 -4.06 -10.75
CA LYS A 32 4.76 -5.00 -10.25
C LYS A 32 4.69 -5.29 -8.76
N GLY A 33 3.85 -4.58 -8.01
CA GLY A 33 3.56 -4.86 -6.61
C GLY A 33 2.06 -4.87 -6.36
N VAL A 34 1.61 -5.78 -5.51
CA VAL A 34 0.20 -5.89 -5.08
C VAL A 34 0.11 -6.08 -3.56
N LEU A 35 -0.85 -5.39 -2.95
CA LEU A 35 -1.07 -5.36 -1.49
C LEU A 35 -2.51 -5.72 -1.15
N VAL A 36 -2.68 -6.50 -0.07
CA VAL A 36 -3.89 -6.47 0.77
C VAL A 36 -3.51 -5.99 2.17
N TYR A 37 -4.39 -5.19 2.74
CA TYR A 37 -4.10 -4.40 3.92
C TYR A 37 -5.32 -4.34 4.84
N ASN A 38 -5.11 -4.67 6.11
CA ASN A 38 -6.12 -4.46 7.15
C ASN A 38 -5.50 -3.70 8.31
N GLY A 39 -6.00 -2.49 8.56
CA GLY A 39 -5.46 -1.63 9.60
C GLY A 39 -5.43 -0.16 9.18
N GLU A 40 -4.60 0.60 9.87
CA GLU A 40 -4.29 1.99 9.53
C GLU A 40 -2.84 2.32 9.93
N VAL A 41 -2.10 2.97 9.03
CA VAL A 41 -0.79 3.58 9.33
C VAL A 41 -1.04 5.05 9.59
N TYR A 42 -1.05 5.46 10.85
CA TYR A 42 -1.45 6.80 11.29
C TYR A 42 -0.52 7.89 10.75
N ASN A 43 0.78 7.59 10.63
CA ASN A 43 1.78 8.52 10.10
C ASN A 43 1.89 8.51 8.55
N TYR A 44 0.92 7.96 7.82
CA TYR A 44 0.96 7.84 6.36
C TYR A 44 1.18 9.17 5.62
N ARG A 45 0.74 10.30 6.18
CA ARG A 45 0.95 11.63 5.57
C ARG A 45 2.43 12.00 5.55
N SER A 46 3.14 11.79 6.66
CA SER A 46 4.59 12.06 6.73
C SER A 46 5.38 11.11 5.84
N LEU A 47 4.97 9.83 5.77
CA LEU A 47 5.57 8.85 4.86
C LEU A 47 5.32 9.21 3.39
N ARG A 48 4.12 9.70 3.07
CA ARG A 48 3.76 10.20 1.75
C ARG A 48 4.66 11.36 1.35
N ASP A 49 4.84 12.35 2.21
CA ASP A 49 5.70 13.51 1.93
C ASP A 49 7.14 13.07 1.61
N ALA A 50 7.67 12.12 2.38
CA ALA A 50 9.01 11.54 2.13
C ALA A 50 9.08 10.82 0.77
N LEU A 51 8.06 10.02 0.42
CA LEU A 51 8.00 9.32 -0.87
C LEU A 51 7.81 10.29 -2.04
N GLU A 52 7.01 11.34 -1.89
CA GLU A 52 6.83 12.40 -2.91
C GLU A 52 8.13 13.18 -3.14
N ALA A 53 8.90 13.46 -2.07
CA ALA A 53 10.24 14.06 -2.18
C ALA A 53 11.24 13.16 -2.92
N GLU A 54 11.05 11.83 -2.86
CA GLU A 54 11.81 10.83 -3.62
C GLU A 54 11.20 10.55 -5.02
N GLY A 55 10.19 11.32 -5.44
CA GLY A 55 9.62 11.30 -6.79
C GLY A 55 8.47 10.31 -7.00
N ARG A 56 7.94 9.67 -5.94
CA ARG A 56 6.72 8.86 -6.03
C ARG A 56 5.50 9.75 -6.29
N ARG A 57 4.48 9.16 -6.90
CA ARG A 57 3.19 9.83 -7.18
C ARG A 57 2.06 8.93 -6.70
N PHE A 58 1.02 9.55 -6.16
CA PHE A 58 -0.12 8.86 -5.57
C PHE A 58 -1.39 9.13 -6.38
N ARG A 59 -2.28 8.14 -6.47
CA ARG A 59 -3.57 8.22 -7.19
C ARG A 59 -4.74 8.38 -6.23
N THR A 60 -4.52 8.10 -4.95
CA THR A 60 -5.50 8.07 -3.88
C THR A 60 -5.01 8.93 -2.71
N VAL A 61 -5.89 9.14 -1.74
CA VAL A 61 -5.53 9.73 -0.44
C VAL A 61 -5.53 8.68 0.68
N SER A 62 -5.60 7.39 0.33
CA SER A 62 -5.56 6.28 1.27
C SER A 62 -4.13 6.04 1.76
N ASP A 63 -4.04 5.76 3.05
CA ASP A 63 -2.86 5.18 3.69
C ASP A 63 -2.41 3.87 3.02
N THR A 64 -3.33 3.06 2.51
CA THR A 64 -3.04 1.79 1.81
C THR A 64 -2.09 2.01 0.62
N GLU A 65 -2.28 3.09 -0.16
CA GLU A 65 -1.38 3.38 -1.28
C GLU A 65 0.01 3.80 -0.77
N VAL A 66 0.08 4.52 0.36
CA VAL A 66 1.35 4.87 1.01
C VAL A 66 2.10 3.63 1.47
N VAL A 67 1.41 2.67 2.10
CA VAL A 67 2.00 1.39 2.51
C VAL A 67 2.52 0.62 1.30
N LEU A 68 1.71 0.52 0.24
CA LEU A 68 2.10 -0.18 -0.99
C LEU A 68 3.35 0.44 -1.64
N GLU A 69 3.36 1.76 -1.76
CA GLU A 69 4.44 2.51 -2.39
C GLU A 69 5.72 2.49 -1.53
N ALA A 70 5.61 2.58 -0.20
CA ALA A 70 6.72 2.41 0.73
C ALA A 70 7.36 1.02 0.61
N LEU A 71 6.56 -0.05 0.65
CA LEU A 71 7.06 -1.41 0.50
C LEU A 71 7.73 -1.64 -0.86
N HIS A 72 7.14 -1.12 -1.94
CA HIS A 72 7.69 -1.28 -3.28
C HIS A 72 8.98 -0.46 -3.50
N HIS A 73 9.03 0.76 -2.95
CA HIS A 73 10.14 1.69 -3.17
C HIS A 73 11.33 1.43 -2.24
N TRP A 74 11.08 1.28 -0.93
CA TRP A 74 12.12 1.12 0.08
C TRP A 74 12.40 -0.34 0.46
N GLY A 75 11.49 -1.26 0.14
CA GLY A 75 11.55 -2.64 0.61
C GLY A 75 11.00 -2.81 2.03
N PRO A 76 10.59 -4.03 2.41
CA PRO A 76 9.93 -4.30 3.70
C PRO A 76 10.83 -3.99 4.90
N ASP A 77 12.12 -4.32 4.83
CA ASP A 77 13.06 -4.16 5.94
C ASP A 77 13.24 -2.69 6.36
N LYS A 78 13.16 -1.76 5.39
CA LYS A 78 13.23 -0.32 5.66
C LYS A 78 11.85 0.28 5.92
N ALA A 79 10.82 -0.12 5.18
CA ALA A 79 9.50 0.49 5.28
C ALA A 79 8.77 0.12 6.58
N ILE A 80 8.76 -1.16 6.97
CA ILE A 80 7.96 -1.64 8.12
C ILE A 80 8.34 -0.94 9.43
N PRO A 81 9.63 -0.75 9.78
CA PRO A 81 10.01 -0.03 11.00
C PRO A 81 9.57 1.45 11.05
N MET A 82 9.20 2.04 9.91
CA MET A 82 8.75 3.43 9.82
C MET A 82 7.24 3.58 10.00
N PHE A 83 6.48 2.49 9.98
CA PHE A 83 5.03 2.52 10.10
C PHE A 83 4.61 2.67 11.57
N ASP A 84 3.86 3.73 11.86
CA ASP A 84 3.19 3.91 13.15
C ASP A 84 1.70 3.56 12.98
N GLY A 85 1.25 2.48 13.62
CA GLY A 85 -0.15 2.11 13.61
C GLY A 85 -0.43 0.65 13.93
N MET A 86 -1.59 0.18 13.49
CA MET A 86 -2.01 -1.21 13.62
C MET A 86 -2.27 -1.76 12.23
N PHE A 87 -1.62 -2.86 11.85
CA PHE A 87 -1.78 -3.40 10.51
C PHE A 87 -1.50 -4.89 10.43
N ALA A 88 -2.21 -5.54 9.52
CA ALA A 88 -1.87 -6.82 8.92
C ALA A 88 -1.71 -6.60 7.41
N ILE A 89 -0.58 -7.06 6.86
CA ILE A 89 -0.19 -6.82 5.47
C ILE A 89 0.13 -8.16 4.81
N ALA A 90 -0.36 -8.36 3.58
CA ALA A 90 0.29 -9.26 2.64
C ALA A 90 0.65 -8.50 1.36
N TYR A 91 1.93 -8.45 1.06
CA TYR A 91 2.50 -7.78 -0.11
C TYR A 91 3.21 -8.81 -0.99
N PHE A 92 2.95 -8.74 -2.29
CA PHE A 92 3.65 -9.55 -3.29
C PHE A 92 4.37 -8.63 -4.27
N ASP A 93 5.67 -8.88 -4.44
CA ASP A 93 6.56 -8.20 -5.38
C ASP A 93 6.84 -9.14 -6.55
N ALA A 94 6.48 -8.69 -7.76
CA ALA A 94 6.62 -9.44 -9.01
C ALA A 94 7.85 -8.99 -9.83
N ARG A 95 8.83 -8.33 -9.20
CA ARG A 95 10.11 -7.95 -9.80
C ARG A 95 11.10 -9.10 -9.91
#